data_AF-A0A2V5YS06-F1
#
_entry.id   AF-A0A2V5YS06-F1
#
_cell.length_a   1.000
_cell.length_b   1.000
_cell.length_c   1.000
_cell.angle_alpha   90.00
_cell.angle_beta   90.00
_cell.angle_gamma   90.00
#
_symmetry.space_group_name_H-M   'P 1'
#
loop_
_entity.id
_entity.type
_entity.pdbx_description
1 polymer ?
#
loop_
_entity_poly.entity_id
_entity_poly.type
_entity_poly.pdbx_seq_one_letter_code
_entity_poly.pdbx_strand_id
1 'polypeptide(L)' 'MVEEFWTMGAYDAVVVFDAPDDETMSAFMLKIGSLGNVKSHTMRAFHRNEMEKILAKIK' A
#
# COMPACT_ATOMS: atom_id res chain seq x y z
N MET A 1 9.14 3.59 -3.56
CA MET A 1 9.00 2.12 -3.39
C MET A 1 10.07 1.69 -2.43
N VAL A 2 9.69 0.95 -1.39
CA VAL A 2 10.59 0.50 -0.31
C VAL A 2 10.85 -1.00 -0.41
N GLU A 3 9.84 -1.78 -0.78
CA GLU A 3 9.94 -3.24 -0.87
C GLU A 3 8.96 -3.78 -1.93
N GLU A 4 9.30 -4.92 -2.53
CA GLU A 4 8.52 -5.61 -3.56
C GLU A 4 8.57 -7.12 -3.34
N PHE A 5 7.41 -7.76 -3.45
CA PHE A 5 7.25 -9.20 -3.31
C PHE A 5 6.40 -9.75 -4.46
N TRP A 6 6.85 -10.87 -5.04
CA TRP A 6 6.04 -11.68 -5.93
C TRP A 6 5.23 -12.68 -5.11
N THR A 7 3.94 -12.77 -5.39
CA THR A 7 3.02 -13.60 -4.61
C THR A 7 2.29 -14.62 -5.48
N MET A 8 1.98 -15.77 -4.91
CA MET A 8 1.07 -16.75 -5.52
C MET A 8 -0.27 -16.70 -4.79
N GLY A 9 -1.28 -16.12 -5.42
CA GLY A 9 -2.59 -15.93 -4.80
C GLY A 9 -3.51 -15.04 -5.63
N ALA A 10 -4.38 -14.27 -4.95
CA ALA A 10 -5.32 -13.36 -5.61
C ALA A 10 -4.63 -12.17 -6.32
N TYR A 11 -3.40 -11.86 -5.90
CA TYR A 11 -2.56 -10.81 -6.49
C TYR A 11 -1.20 -11.41 -6.84
N ASP A 12 -0.59 -10.90 -7.89
CA ASP A 12 0.71 -11.30 -8.44
C ASP A 12 1.89 -10.60 -7.76
N ALA A 13 1.68 -9.38 -7.28
CA ALA A 13 2.67 -8.60 -6.56
C ALA A 13 2.09 -7.84 -5.37
N VAL A 14 2.92 -7.65 -4.34
CA VAL A 14 2.69 -6.72 -3.23
C VAL A 14 3.88 -5.78 -3.16
N VAL A 15 3.60 -4.47 -3.16
CA VAL A 15 4.62 -3.43 -3.16
C VAL A 15 4.36 -2.46 -2.02
N VAL A 16 5.39 -2.19 -1.23
CA VAL A 16 5.35 -1.21 -0.13
C VAL A 16 5.88 0.13 -0.66
N PHE A 17 5.08 1.17 -0.51
CA PHE A 17 5.45 2.53 -0.86
C PHE A 17 5.52 3.40 0.40
N ASP A 18 6.47 4.32 0.39
CA ASP A 18 6.50 5.45 1.31
C ASP A 18 6.25 6.71 0.49
N ALA A 19 5.39 7.58 1.01
CA ALA A 19 4.95 8.82 0.35
C ALA A 19 4.69 9.88 1.43
N PRO A 20 4.90 11.18 1.12
CA PRO A 20 4.68 12.25 2.08
C PRO A 20 3.25 12.31 2.64
N ASP A 21 2.26 11.93 1.82
CA ASP A 21 0.84 11.94 2.14
C ASP A 21 0.03 10.98 1.23
N ASP A 22 -1.21 10.72 1.63
CA ASP A 22 -2.14 9.81 0.93
C ASP A 22 -2.55 10.35 -0.46
N GLU A 23 -2.54 11.67 -0.67
CA GLU A 23 -2.90 12.30 -1.96
C GLU A 23 -1.82 12.03 -3.01
N THR A 24 -0.54 12.19 -2.64
CA THR A 24 0.63 11.92 -3.48
C THR A 24 0.64 10.46 -3.91
N MET A 25 0.39 9.54 -2.98
CA MET A 25 0.31 8.11 -3.28
C MET A 25 -0.86 7.77 -4.20
N SER A 26 -2.03 8.40 -3.97
CA SER A 26 -3.22 8.19 -4.79
C SER A 26 -3.01 8.68 -6.22
N ALA A 27 -2.44 9.88 -6.41
CA ALA A 27 -2.13 10.42 -7.73
C ALA A 27 -1.18 9.52 -8.51
N PHE A 28 -0.14 8.99 -7.84
CA PHE A 28 0.80 8.04 -8.44
C PHE A 28 0.12 6.74 -8.88
N MET A 29 -0.71 6.13 -8.02
CA MET A 29 -1.41 4.89 -8.36
C MET A 29 -2.46 5.07 -9.46
N LEU A 30 -3.17 6.20 -9.48
CA LEU A 30 -4.10 6.52 -10.56
C LEU A 30 -3.37 6.73 -11.89
N LYS A 31 -2.19 7.36 -11.86
CA LYS A 31 -1.35 7.50 -13.05
C LYS A 31 -0.92 6.12 -13.58
N ILE A 32 -0.45 5.23 -12.71
CA ILE A 32 -0.10 3.85 -13.10
C ILE A 32 -1.32 3.14 -13.69
N GLY A 33 -2.47 3.18 -13.02
CA GLY A 33 -3.70 2.55 -13.48
C GLY A 33 -4.15 3.07 -14.85
N SER A 34 -3.97 4.36 -15.12
CA SER A 34 -4.29 4.97 -16.43
C SER A 34 -3.48 4.44 -17.60
N LEU A 35 -2.31 3.83 -17.35
CA LEU A 35 -1.50 3.21 -18.40
C LEU A 35 -2.05 1.84 -18.84
N GLY A 36 -3.04 1.29 -18.13
CA GLY A 36 -3.79 0.09 -18.51
C GLY A 36 -3.06 -1.24 -18.28
N ASN A 37 -1.77 -1.21 -17.93
CA ASN A 37 -0.97 -2.43 -17.75
C ASN A 37 -1.16 -3.08 -16.37
N VAL A 38 -1.68 -2.35 -15.38
CA VAL A 38 -1.79 -2.81 -13.99
C VAL A 38 -3.12 -2.39 -13.39
N LYS A 39 -3.80 -3.33 -12.73
CA LYS A 39 -4.96 -3.06 -11.86
C LYS A 39 -4.55 -3.26 -10.42
N SER A 40 -4.47 -2.17 -9.66
CA SER A 40 -3.98 -2.18 -8.29
C SER A 40 -5.09 -2.06 -7.25
N HIS A 41 -4.80 -2.48 -6.02
CA HIS A 41 -5.60 -2.21 -4.84
C HIS A 41 -4.72 -1.54 -3.79
N THR A 42 -4.90 -0.23 -3.59
CA THR A 42 -4.10 0.54 -2.63
C THR A 42 -4.63 0.31 -1.22
N MET A 43 -3.74 -0.06 -0.29
CA MET A 43 -4.06 -0.28 1.11
C MET A 43 -3.17 0.59 1.99
N ARG A 44 -3.71 1.14 3.07
CA ARG A 44 -2.90 1.79 4.11
C ARG A 44 -2.17 0.72 4.90
N ALA A 45 -0.83 0.73 4.83
CA ALA A 45 0.01 -0.09 5.68
C ALA A 45 0.24 0.62 7.02
N PHE A 46 0.26 -0.16 8.11
CA PHE A 46 0.64 0.31 9.43
C PHE A 46 1.90 -0.41 9.86
N HIS A 47 2.88 0.32 10.37
CA HIS A 47 4.00 -0.29 11.05
C HIS A 47 3.53 -0.96 12.35
N ARG A 48 4.34 -1.92 12.84
CA ARG A 48 4.06 -2.67 14.06
C ARG A 48 3.71 -1.76 15.25
N ASN A 49 4.51 -0.72 15.46
CA ASN A 49 4.31 0.26 16.54
C ASN A 49 3.01 1.07 16.38
N GLU A 50 2.57 1.36 15.16
CA GLU A 50 1.28 2.02 14.91
C GLU A 50 0.12 1.09 15.21
N MET A 51 0.21 -0.19 14.79
CA MET A 51 -0.80 -1.19 15.13
C MET A 51 -0.90 -1.45 16.63
N GLU A 52 0.22 -1.48 17.34
CA GLU A 52 0.24 -1.60 18.81
C GLU A 52 -0.52 -0.44 19.48
N LYS A 53 -0.32 0.79 19.01
CA LYS A 53 -1.07 1.97 19.49
C LYS A 53 -2.56 1.88 19.17
N ILE A 54 -2.93 1.36 18.01
CA ILE A 54 -4.34 1.15 17.63
C ILE A 54 -4.98 0.11 18.57
N LEU A 55 -4.32 -1.02 18.79
CA LEU A 55 -4.81 -2.09 19.67
C LEU A 55 -4.97 -1.62 21.12
N ALA A 56 -4.08 -0.75 21.61
CA ALA A 56 -4.17 -0.18 22.95
C ALA A 56 -5.45 0.65 23.18
N LYS A 57 -6.11 1.15 22.13
CA LYS A 57 -7.37 1.92 22.25
C LYS A 57 -8.61 1.05 22.42
N ILE A 58 -8.51 -0.25 22.17
CA ILE A 58 -9.64 -1.20 22.28
C ILE A 58 -9.69 -1.83 23.68
N LYS A 59 -8.64 -1.64 24.49
CA LYS A 59 -8.51 -2.21 25.82
C LYS A 59 -9.10 -1.33 26.92
#